data_AF-A0A2T7FVZ7-F1
#
_entry.id   AF-A0A2T7FVZ7-F1
#
_cell.length_a   1.000
_cell.length_b   1.000
_cell.length_c   1.000
_cell.angle_alpha   90.00
_cell.angle_beta   90.00
_cell.angle_gamma   90.00
#
_symmetry.space_group_name_H-M   'P 1'
#
loop_
_entity.id
_entity.type
_entity.pdbx_description
1 polymer ?
#
loop_
_entity_poly.entity_id
_entity_poly.type
_entity_poly.pdbx_seq_one_letter_code
_entity_poly.pdbx_strand_id
1 'polypeptide(L)'
;MTTWITICDTCKRDGWDQTAMERTDGEALAELVEQAAASAENVRTRRVSCTMGCVRACNITVQAAGKINYSLGSFLPEEEDAQAIVDYAAKHAASETGQVPYREWPQGVKGHFVSRHQPLPE
;
A
#
# COMPACT_ATOMS: atom_id res chain seq x y z
N MET A 1 -9.88 -11.32 -9.33
CA MET A 1 -8.90 -10.57 -10.15
C MET A 1 -7.73 -10.20 -9.26
N THR A 2 -6.49 -10.29 -9.76
CA THR A 2 -5.30 -9.99 -8.95
C THR A 2 -5.22 -8.50 -8.61
N THR A 3 -5.08 -8.21 -7.32
CA THR A 3 -4.76 -6.87 -6.80
C THR A 3 -3.25 -6.74 -6.68
N TRP A 4 -2.72 -5.58 -7.08
CA TRP A 4 -1.33 -5.21 -6.87
C TRP A 4 -1.20 -4.20 -5.75
N ILE A 5 -0.23 -4.44 -4.87
CA ILE A 5 0.33 -3.45 -3.95
C ILE A 5 1.60 -2.93 -4.61
N THR A 6 1.61 -1.64 -4.97
CA THR A 6 2.82 -0.97 -5.48
C THR A 6 3.43 -0.17 -4.34
N ILE A 7 4.64 -0.53 -3.92
CA ILE A 7 5.35 0.14 -2.82
C ILE A 7 6.39 1.11 -3.40
N CYS A 8 6.42 2.34 -2.89
CA CYS A 8 7.47 3.29 -3.22
C CYS A 8 8.72 2.96 -2.39
N ASP A 9 9.72 2.33 -3.00
CA ASP A 9 10.92 1.86 -2.29
C ASP A 9 11.82 3.01 -1.84
N THR A 10 11.79 4.20 -2.46
CA THR A 10 12.61 5.33 -2.02
C THR A 10 11.96 6.22 -0.95
N CYS A 11 10.82 5.83 -0.39
CA CYS A 11 10.17 6.62 0.66
C CYS A 11 11.12 6.85 1.84
N LYS A 12 11.21 8.11 2.26
CA LYS A 12 11.91 8.55 3.47
C LYS A 12 10.92 9.34 4.29
N ARG A 13 10.67 8.91 5.52
CA ARG A 13 9.82 9.62 6.46
C ARG A 13 10.57 10.83 7.02
N ASP A 14 9.83 11.72 7.67
CA ASP A 14 10.40 12.90 8.31
C ASP A 14 11.48 12.49 9.33
N GLY A 15 12.64 13.14 9.25
CA GLY A 15 13.79 12.86 10.11
C GLY A 15 14.69 11.71 9.64
N TRP A 16 14.39 11.03 8.53
CA TRP A 16 15.24 9.94 8.00
C TRP A 16 16.68 10.39 7.78
N ASP A 17 16.88 11.61 7.28
CA ASP A 17 18.19 12.23 7.02
C ASP A 17 19.01 12.52 8.29
N GLN A 18 18.38 12.48 9.46
CA GLN A 18 19.02 12.66 10.76
C GLN A 18 19.43 11.32 11.39
N THR A 19 19.11 10.20 10.74
CA THR A 19 19.46 8.86 11.19
C THR A 19 20.74 8.35 10.52
N ALA A 20 21.32 7.28 11.06
CA ALA A 20 22.42 6.54 10.43
C ALA A 20 21.92 5.39 9.53
N MET A 21 20.64 5.40 9.14
CA MET A 21 20.05 4.29 8.38
C MET A 21 20.56 4.30 6.93
N GLU A 22 21.10 3.18 6.48
CA GLU A 22 21.50 3.00 5.07
C GLU A 22 20.30 2.68 4.17
N ARG A 23 19.26 2.06 4.75
CA ARG A 23 18.04 1.65 4.08
C ARG A 23 16.94 2.70 4.27
N THR A 24 16.19 2.94 3.22
CA THR A 24 15.02 3.83 3.24
C THR A 24 13.84 3.20 3.99
N ASP A 25 12.93 4.03 4.52
CA ASP A 25 11.69 3.53 5.14
C ASP A 25 10.78 2.83 4.11
N GLY A 26 10.90 3.16 2.82
CA GLY A 26 10.21 2.50 1.73
C GLY A 26 10.67 1.06 1.52
N GLU A 27 11.99 0.84 1.44
CA GLU A 27 12.58 -0.50 1.45
C GLU A 27 12.21 -1.24 2.75
N ALA A 28 12.31 -0.54 3.89
CA ALA A 28 11.61 -0.74 5.16
C ALA A 28 10.33 -1.59 5.05
N LEU A 29 9.29 -0.88 4.62
CA LEU A 29 7.94 -1.36 4.46
C LEU A 29 7.80 -2.41 3.36
N ALA A 30 8.53 -2.29 2.25
CA ALA A 30 8.39 -3.19 1.11
C ALA A 30 8.68 -4.64 1.46
N GLU A 31 9.75 -4.90 2.23
CA GLU A 31 10.07 -6.26 2.67
C GLU A 31 8.99 -6.86 3.57
N LEU A 32 8.47 -6.07 4.52
CA LEU A 32 7.41 -6.52 5.43
C LEU A 32 6.11 -6.82 4.67
N VAL A 33 5.74 -5.96 3.72
CA VAL A 33 4.57 -6.16 2.86
C VAL A 33 4.74 -7.40 1.96
N GLU A 34 5.94 -7.64 1.42
CA GLU A 34 6.24 -8.84 0.64
C GLU A 34 6.13 -10.12 1.47
N GLN A 35 6.65 -10.10 2.70
CA GLN A 35 6.54 -11.23 3.63
C GLN A 35 5.08 -11.50 4.01
N ALA A 36 4.33 -10.45 4.37
CA ALA A 36 2.90 -10.56 4.72
C ALA A 36 2.05 -11.03 3.53
N ALA A 37 2.40 -10.65 2.30
CA ALA A 37 1.67 -11.05 1.09
C ALA A 37 1.99 -12.47 0.60
N ALA A 38 3.01 -13.15 1.16
CA ALA A 38 3.48 -14.44 0.65
C ALA A 38 2.40 -15.54 0.63
N SER A 39 1.44 -15.48 1.57
CA SER A 39 0.31 -16.41 1.67
C SER A 39 -1.02 -15.85 1.16
N ALA A 40 -1.04 -14.60 0.69
CA ALA A 40 -2.25 -13.91 0.28
C ALA A 40 -2.66 -14.28 -1.15
N GLU A 41 -3.78 -14.99 -1.30
CA GLU A 41 -4.32 -15.34 -2.61
C GLU A 41 -4.77 -14.08 -3.37
N ASN A 42 -4.48 -14.04 -4.68
CA ASN A 42 -4.84 -12.93 -5.56
C ASN A 42 -4.27 -11.55 -5.18
N VAL A 43 -3.27 -11.49 -4.30
CA VAL A 43 -2.51 -10.28 -4.00
C VAL A 43 -1.09 -10.46 -4.53
N ARG A 44 -0.55 -9.43 -5.19
CA ARG A 44 0.85 -9.38 -5.62
C ARG A 44 1.47 -8.07 -5.21
N THR A 45 2.77 -8.08 -4.96
CA THR A 45 3.54 -6.89 -4.61
C THR A 45 4.47 -6.52 -5.76
N ARG A 46 4.78 -5.22 -5.86
CA ARG A 46 5.88 -4.71 -6.68
C ARG A 46 6.47 -3.47 -6.03
N ARG A 47 7.76 -3.26 -6.22
CA ARG A 47 8.44 -2.02 -5.84
C ARG A 47 8.55 -1.09 -7.06
N VAL A 48 8.48 0.20 -6.81
CA VAL A 48 8.84 1.26 -7.76
C VAL A 48 9.60 2.34 -7.02
N SER A 49 10.47 3.06 -7.72
CA SER A 49 11.27 4.09 -7.06
C SER A 49 10.56 5.39 -6.80
N CYS A 50 9.39 5.66 -7.39
CA CYS A 50 8.65 6.87 -7.09
C CYS A 50 7.17 6.75 -7.47
N THR A 51 6.31 7.27 -6.59
CA THR A 51 4.87 7.47 -6.78
C THR A 51 4.47 8.94 -6.66
N MET A 52 5.46 9.83 -6.48
CA MET A 52 5.30 11.27 -6.18
C MET A 52 4.49 11.58 -4.91
N GLY A 53 4.48 10.67 -3.93
CA GLY A 53 3.71 10.78 -2.69
C GLY A 53 4.51 11.14 -1.42
N CYS A 54 5.68 11.77 -1.53
CA CYS A 54 6.64 11.88 -0.41
C CYS A 54 6.09 12.59 0.84
N VAL A 55 5.18 13.56 0.70
CA VAL A 55 4.50 14.24 1.84
C VAL A 55 3.74 13.25 2.74
N ARG A 56 3.40 12.07 2.22
CA ARG A 56 2.73 10.97 2.93
C ARG A 56 3.60 9.72 2.94
N ALA A 57 4.93 9.84 3.09
CA ALA A 57 5.79 8.67 3.25
C ALA A 57 5.46 7.89 4.55
N CYS A 58 5.50 6.55 4.58
CA CYS A 58 5.64 5.65 3.42
C CYS A 58 4.30 5.49 2.70
N ASN A 59 4.34 5.46 1.35
CA ASN A 59 3.13 5.38 0.53
C ASN A 59 3.14 4.17 -0.41
N ILE A 60 1.92 3.74 -0.74
CA ILE A 60 1.63 2.60 -1.60
C ILE A 60 0.43 2.90 -2.50
N THR A 61 0.26 2.13 -3.58
CA THR A 61 -1.01 2.05 -4.30
C THR A 61 -1.58 0.64 -4.24
N VAL A 62 -2.91 0.54 -4.15
CA VAL A 62 -3.67 -0.71 -4.28
C VAL A 62 -4.45 -0.63 -5.59
N GLN A 63 -4.15 -1.53 -6.53
CA GLN A 63 -4.67 -1.41 -7.90
C GLN A 63 -5.08 -2.73 -8.55
N ALA A 64 -6.11 -2.70 -9.39
CA ALA A 64 -6.43 -3.74 -10.37
C ALA A 64 -7.14 -3.13 -11.59
N ALA A 65 -7.06 -3.80 -12.74
CA ALA A 65 -7.72 -3.34 -13.97
C ALA A 65 -9.25 -3.28 -13.80
N GLY A 66 -9.91 -2.25 -14.33
CA GLY A 66 -11.36 -2.11 -14.25
C GLY A 66 -11.93 -1.87 -12.84
N LYS A 67 -11.08 -1.73 -11.81
CA LYS A 67 -11.50 -1.45 -10.44
C LYS A 67 -11.19 -0.02 -10.02
N ILE A 68 -11.90 0.42 -9.00
CA ILE A 68 -11.54 1.60 -8.21
C ILE A 68 -10.20 1.32 -7.52
N ASN A 69 -9.21 2.18 -7.77
CA ASN A 69 -7.87 2.04 -7.21
C ASN A 69 -7.61 3.09 -6.13
N TYR A 70 -6.60 2.87 -5.28
CA TYR A 70 -6.34 3.72 -4.13
C TYR A 70 -4.87 4.06 -3.98
N SER A 71 -4.59 5.32 -3.61
CA SER A 71 -3.29 5.71 -3.05
C SER A 71 -3.43 5.84 -1.54
N LEU A 72 -2.54 5.21 -0.80
CA LEU A 72 -2.47 5.28 0.66
C LEU A 72 -1.06 5.71 1.07
N GLY A 73 -0.93 6.34 2.23
CA GLY A 73 0.37 6.78 2.74
C GLY A 73 0.40 7.00 4.25
N SER A 74 1.51 7.54 4.75
CA SER A 74 1.82 7.73 6.17
C SER A 74 1.99 6.42 6.96
N PHE A 75 2.28 5.31 6.30
CA PHE A 75 2.56 4.03 6.96
C PHE A 75 3.93 4.02 7.62
N LEU A 76 4.01 3.35 8.78
CA LEU A 76 5.23 2.96 9.46
C LEU A 76 5.78 1.67 8.84
N PRO A 77 7.12 1.51 8.73
CA PRO A 77 7.73 0.27 8.29
C PRO A 77 7.71 -0.77 9.43
N GLU A 78 6.51 -1.16 9.86
CA GLU A 78 6.23 -2.09 10.96
C GLU A 78 5.31 -3.23 10.49
N GLU A 79 5.33 -4.36 11.19
CA GLU A 79 4.59 -5.57 10.79
C GLU A 79 3.08 -5.34 10.76
N GLU A 80 2.55 -4.56 11.71
CA GLU A 80 1.14 -4.25 11.83
C GLU A 80 0.60 -3.47 10.63
N ASP A 81 1.35 -2.47 10.18
CA ASP A 81 1.00 -1.66 9.00
C ASP A 81 1.13 -2.49 7.72
N ALA A 82 2.17 -3.31 7.61
CA ALA A 82 2.35 -4.21 6.48
C ALA A 82 1.18 -5.21 6.37
N GLN A 83 0.79 -5.84 7.48
CA GLN A 83 -0.35 -6.76 7.51
C GLN A 83 -1.66 -6.04 7.17
N ALA A 84 -1.89 -4.85 7.71
CA ALA A 84 -3.10 -4.07 7.42
C ALA A 84 -3.22 -3.71 5.92
N ILE A 85 -2.10 -3.39 5.26
CA ILE A 85 -2.05 -3.14 3.81
C ILE A 85 -2.46 -4.41 3.03
N VAL A 86 -1.89 -5.56 3.38
CA VAL A 86 -2.19 -6.84 2.72
C VAL A 86 -3.64 -7.26 2.93
N ASP A 87 -4.16 -7.13 4.16
CA ASP A 87 -5.56 -7.41 4.49
C ASP A 87 -6.53 -6.56 3.67
N TYR A 88 -6.21 -5.27 3.49
CA TYR A 88 -7.02 -4.40 2.66
C TYR A 88 -6.92 -4.78 1.18
N ALA A 89 -5.72 -5.10 0.68
CA ALA A 89 -5.51 -5.54 -0.70
C ALA A 89 -6.25 -6.86 -1.00
N ALA A 90 -6.34 -7.79 -0.05
CA ALA A 90 -7.12 -9.01 -0.18
C ALA A 90 -8.62 -8.72 -0.28
N LYS A 91 -9.15 -7.80 0.55
CA LYS A 91 -10.55 -7.33 0.44
C LYS A 91 -10.81 -6.62 -0.89
N HIS A 92 -9.87 -5.81 -1.36
CA HIS A 92 -9.93 -5.20 -2.69
C HIS A 92 -9.93 -6.25 -3.82
N ALA A 93 -9.14 -7.33 -3.68
CA ALA A 93 -9.11 -8.42 -4.63
C ALA A 93 -10.46 -9.15 -4.72
N ALA A 94 -11.10 -9.38 -3.57
CA ALA A 94 -12.41 -10.01 -3.44
C ALA A 94 -13.58 -9.13 -3.91
N SER A 95 -13.47 -7.80 -3.81
CA SER A 95 -14.49 -6.87 -4.29
C SER A 95 -14.56 -6.84 -5.82
N GLU A 96 -15.75 -6.93 -6.40
CA GLU A 96 -15.95 -6.86 -7.86
C GLU A 96 -15.48 -5.53 -8.44
N THR A 97 -15.83 -4.41 -7.78
CA THR A 97 -15.53 -3.05 -8.24
C THR A 97 -14.26 -2.45 -7.63
N GLY A 98 -13.63 -3.15 -6.69
CA GLY A 98 -12.52 -2.65 -5.86
C GLY A 98 -12.97 -1.81 -4.67
N GLN A 99 -14.25 -1.44 -4.59
CA GLN A 99 -14.77 -0.74 -3.43
C GLN A 99 -14.97 -1.71 -2.25
N VAL A 100 -14.26 -1.45 -1.16
CA VAL A 100 -14.43 -2.17 0.12
C VAL A 100 -15.31 -1.33 1.06
N PRO A 101 -16.40 -1.87 1.64
CA PRO A 101 -17.22 -1.16 2.61
C PRO A 101 -16.42 -0.70 3.83
N TYR A 102 -16.61 0.54 4.29
CA TYR A 102 -15.83 1.13 5.40
C TYR A 102 -15.81 0.28 6.68
N ARG A 103 -16.94 -0.37 7.01
CA ARG A 103 -17.06 -1.26 8.18
C ARG A 103 -16.14 -2.48 8.13
N GLU A 104 -15.65 -2.84 6.95
CA GLU A 104 -14.77 -4.00 6.73
C GLU A 104 -13.30 -3.61 6.63
N TRP A 105 -12.97 -2.32 6.73
CA TRP A 105 -11.59 -1.85 6.63
C TRP A 105 -10.77 -2.33 7.83
N PRO A 106 -9.58 -2.92 7.61
CA PRO A 106 -8.62 -3.16 8.67
C PRO A 106 -8.34 -1.87 9.44
N GLN A 107 -8.11 -1.96 10.74
CA GLN A 107 -7.92 -0.78 11.57
C GLN A 107 -6.68 0.02 11.13
N GLY A 108 -5.59 -0.66 10.79
CA GLY A 108 -4.32 -0.04 10.37
C GLY A 108 -4.36 0.73 9.04
N VAL A 109 -5.40 0.59 8.20
CA VAL A 109 -5.53 1.42 6.98
C VAL A 109 -6.41 2.66 7.18
N LYS A 110 -7.12 2.77 8.30
CA LYS A 110 -8.00 3.92 8.55
C LYS A 110 -7.15 5.17 8.79
N GLY A 111 -7.43 6.24 8.05
CA GLY A 111 -6.66 7.49 8.10
C GLY A 111 -5.49 7.56 7.10
N HIS A 112 -5.16 6.46 6.41
CA HIS A 112 -4.05 6.40 5.46
C HIS A 112 -4.46 6.70 4.01
N PHE A 113 -5.75 6.77 3.70
CA PHE A 113 -6.22 7.03 2.33
C PHE A 113 -5.94 8.46 1.88
N VAL A 114 -5.28 8.59 0.73
CA VAL A 114 -4.93 9.88 0.10
C VAL A 114 -5.90 10.20 -1.03
N SER A 115 -6.13 9.23 -1.92
CA SER A 115 -6.99 9.43 -3.09
C SER A 115 -7.58 8.12 -3.59
N ARG A 116 -8.71 8.26 -4.29
CA ARG A 116 -9.39 7.18 -5.01
C ARG A 116 -9.34 7.50 -6.51
N HIS A 117 -8.87 6.55 -7.30
CA HIS A 117 -8.79 6.65 -8.76
C HIS A 117 -9.93 5.82 -9.36
N GLN A 118 -10.77 6.44 -10.18
CA GLN A 118 -11.81 5.71 -10.91
C GLN A 118 -11.16 4.84 -12.00
N PRO A 119 -11.75 3.69 -12.34
CA PRO A 119 -11.33 2.97 -13.53
C PRO A 119 -11.48 3.86 -14.76
N LEU A 120 -10.64 3.64 -15.77
CA LEU A 120 -10.78 4.33 -17.06
C LEU A 120 -12.11 3.91 -17.71
N PRO A 121 -12.78 4.82 -18.44
CA PRO A 121 -13.88 4.45 -19.32
C PRO A 121 -13.43 3.39 -20.32
N GLU A 122 -14.35 2.50 -20.70
CA GLU A 122 -14.18 1.57 -21.82
C GLU A 122 -14.33 2.28 -23.18
#